data_AF-A0A5D2ZHV7-F1
#
_entry.id   AF-A0A5D2ZHV7-F1
#
_cell.length_a   1.000
_cell.length_b   1.000
_cell.length_c   1.000
_cell.angle_alpha   90.00
_cell.angle_beta   90.00
_cell.angle_gamma   90.00
#
_symmetry.space_group_name_H-M   'P 1'
#
loop_
_entity.id
_entity.type
_entity.pdbx_description
1 polymer ?
#
loop_
_entity_poly.entity_id
_entity_poly.type
_entity_poly.pdbx_seq_one_letter_code
_entity_poly.pdbx_strand_id
1 'polypeptide(L)'
;MELVLSLCLLSLLASTTGASNDWLNHGGNLQNRRFADKETMISPETASRLRLKWKFNAGQDISATPAIFDGTVYFPSWDGYIYAVKASNGGLVWKKKLQQLTGLNSTRAVSNIDPNITVSRTTPVIAHDLLIFGMSGPAYVVAVKRSNGELVWLTQLDKHPKAIITMSGIYYNGHFYVGTSSSEVTVSIEQCCIFRGSFVKLNARTGKILWRTYMLPDNFGQRGEYAGASIWGSSPSIDIRRNHVYIGTGNLYSAPKNVRDCQERQNNRTDRPSTDECVEPENHSVSILALDLDTGKIKWFNQLGGYDVWFFACNNVPNPKCPPGPNLDADFGAAPMMLTTYVNGVKRDLVAAVQKSGIAWALDRDNGNLIWSTLDLVASQEEEHGELPLMKRGSTPTLQTLIARISPCSHPQRSPLLADGWLWILKMAASFGQQPTLIMVQPVVL
;
A
#
# COMPACT_ATOMS: atom_id res chain seq x y z
N MET A 1 -54.31 -48.83 -26.31
CA MET A 1 -54.39 -47.51 -25.65
C MET A 1 -53.10 -47.36 -24.87
N GLU A 2 -52.14 -46.70 -25.51
CA GLU A 2 -50.76 -46.54 -25.06
C GLU A 2 -50.68 -45.58 -23.87
N LEU A 3 -49.84 -45.88 -22.89
CA LEU A 3 -49.51 -44.96 -21.79
C LEU A 3 -48.01 -44.66 -21.85
N VAL A 4 -47.68 -43.47 -22.36
CA VAL A 4 -46.32 -42.93 -22.36
C VAL A 4 -46.09 -42.22 -21.03
N LEU A 5 -45.22 -42.76 -20.17
CA LEU A 5 -44.69 -42.05 -19.00
C LEU A 5 -43.60 -41.07 -19.47
N SER A 6 -43.85 -39.77 -19.33
CA SER A 6 -42.82 -38.73 -19.47
C SER A 6 -42.26 -38.41 -18.08
N LEU A 7 -41.01 -38.81 -17.81
CA LEU A 7 -40.24 -38.34 -16.66
C LEU A 7 -39.50 -37.05 -17.05
N CYS A 8 -39.93 -35.91 -16.54
CA CYS A 8 -39.13 -34.69 -16.51
C CYS A 8 -37.96 -34.85 -15.53
N LEU A 9 -36.76 -35.12 -16.04
CA LEU A 9 -35.53 -34.85 -15.29
C LEU A 9 -35.27 -33.34 -15.30
N LEU A 10 -35.54 -32.67 -14.18
CA LEU A 10 -34.89 -31.40 -13.86
C LEU A 10 -33.43 -31.70 -13.49
N SER A 11 -32.52 -31.45 -14.42
CA SER A 11 -31.09 -31.34 -14.13
C SER A 11 -30.85 -30.04 -13.37
N LEU A 12 -30.84 -30.11 -12.02
CA LEU A 12 -30.15 -29.11 -11.22
C LEU A 12 -28.65 -29.22 -11.56
N LEU A 13 -28.18 -28.37 -12.47
CA LEU A 13 -26.76 -28.03 -12.54
C LEU A 13 -26.42 -27.24 -11.27
N ALA A 14 -26.12 -27.97 -10.20
CA ALA A 14 -25.37 -27.42 -9.09
C ALA A 14 -24.01 -27.02 -9.66
N SER A 15 -23.84 -25.74 -9.97
CA SER A 15 -22.52 -25.16 -10.16
C SER A 15 -21.74 -25.42 -8.89
N THR A 16 -20.86 -26.42 -8.92
CA THR A 16 -19.86 -26.63 -7.89
C THR A 16 -18.99 -25.39 -7.90
N THR A 17 -19.33 -24.38 -7.09
CA THR A 17 -18.42 -23.30 -6.76
C THR A 17 -17.30 -23.93 -5.95
N GLY A 18 -16.32 -24.51 -6.65
CA GLY A 18 -15.03 -24.82 -6.04
C GLY A 18 -14.59 -23.55 -5.31
N ALA A 19 -14.15 -23.71 -4.05
CA ALA A 19 -13.75 -22.58 -3.23
C ALA A 19 -12.75 -21.73 -4.03
N SER A 20 -13.19 -20.56 -4.49
CA SER A 20 -12.37 -19.75 -5.39
C SER A 20 -11.21 -19.16 -4.58
N ASN A 21 -9.98 -19.42 -5.03
CA ASN A 21 -8.74 -18.80 -4.52
C ASN A 21 -8.60 -17.39 -5.08
N ASP A 22 -9.65 -16.58 -4.92
CA ASP A 22 -9.68 -15.19 -5.38
C ASP A 22 -8.81 -14.29 -4.50
N TRP A 23 -8.21 -13.28 -5.13
CA TRP A 23 -7.44 -12.23 -4.49
C TRP A 23 -7.99 -10.88 -4.95
N LEU A 24 -8.95 -10.33 -4.21
CA LEU A 24 -9.86 -9.31 -4.74
C LEU A 24 -9.29 -7.88 -4.77
N ASN A 25 -8.22 -7.63 -4.03
CA ASN A 25 -7.60 -6.31 -3.86
C ASN A 25 -6.14 -6.47 -3.41
N HIS A 26 -5.42 -5.37 -3.19
CA HIS A 26 -4.00 -5.39 -2.79
C HIS A 26 -3.70 -6.29 -1.57
N GLY A 27 -4.52 -6.20 -0.52
CA GLY A 27 -4.37 -6.97 0.72
C GLY A 27 -5.00 -8.37 0.71
N GLY A 28 -5.64 -8.77 -0.39
CA GLY A 28 -6.39 -10.02 -0.56
C GLY A 28 -7.78 -10.01 0.08
N ASN A 29 -7.95 -9.31 1.19
CA ASN A 29 -9.21 -9.19 1.94
C ASN A 29 -9.32 -7.83 2.66
N LEU A 30 -10.33 -7.64 3.50
CA LEU A 30 -10.55 -6.39 4.24
C LEU A 30 -9.53 -6.10 5.35
N GLN A 31 -8.72 -7.10 5.75
CA GLN A 31 -7.81 -7.00 6.88
C GLN A 31 -6.41 -6.52 6.47
N ASN A 32 -6.13 -6.46 5.17
CA ASN A 32 -4.84 -6.04 4.60
C ASN A 32 -3.63 -6.85 5.11
N ARG A 33 -3.84 -8.12 5.48
CA ARG A 33 -2.76 -9.00 6.00
C ARG A 33 -1.90 -9.63 4.91
N ARG A 34 -2.37 -9.60 3.65
CA ARG A 34 -1.73 -10.32 2.53
C ARG A 34 -1.49 -11.80 2.84
N PHE A 35 -2.45 -12.42 3.51
CA PHE A 35 -2.40 -13.83 3.90
C PHE A 35 -3.41 -14.63 3.09
N ALA A 36 -2.92 -15.65 2.36
CA ALA A 36 -3.73 -16.56 1.57
C ALA A 36 -4.26 -17.69 2.47
N ASP A 37 -5.28 -17.40 3.27
CA ASP A 37 -5.85 -18.33 4.26
C ASP A 37 -6.47 -19.61 3.68
N LYS A 38 -6.77 -19.62 2.38
CA LYS A 38 -7.33 -20.77 1.64
C LYS A 38 -6.28 -21.60 0.90
N GLU A 39 -5.02 -21.18 0.85
CA GLU A 39 -3.96 -21.92 0.16
C GLU A 39 -3.44 -23.07 1.05
N THR A 40 -3.45 -24.30 0.51
CA THR A 40 -3.06 -25.51 1.26
C THR A 40 -2.11 -26.43 0.50
N MET A 41 -1.80 -26.14 -0.76
CA MET A 41 -0.93 -26.98 -1.60
C MET A 41 0.55 -26.61 -1.44
N ILE A 42 0.84 -25.32 -1.28
CA ILE A 42 2.21 -24.81 -1.10
C ILE A 42 2.51 -24.71 0.41
N SER A 43 3.54 -25.44 0.83
CA SER A 43 4.00 -25.59 2.23
C SER A 43 5.54 -25.62 2.26
N PRO A 44 6.19 -25.47 3.42
CA PRO A 44 7.64 -25.67 3.54
C PRO A 44 8.12 -27.00 2.93
N GLU A 45 7.32 -28.07 3.04
CA GLU A 45 7.65 -29.41 2.53
C GLU A 45 7.52 -29.51 1.00
N THR A 46 6.58 -28.77 0.41
CA THR A 46 6.29 -28.83 -1.04
C THR A 46 6.95 -27.70 -1.85
N ALA A 47 7.43 -26.63 -1.19
CA ALA A 47 7.99 -25.45 -1.83
C ALA A 47 9.18 -25.76 -2.76
N SER A 48 10.01 -26.75 -2.44
CA SER A 48 11.14 -27.18 -3.29
C SER A 48 10.72 -27.76 -4.65
N ARG A 49 9.45 -28.19 -4.78
CA ARG A 49 8.88 -28.79 -6.00
C ARG A 49 8.24 -27.77 -6.92
N LEU A 50 8.21 -26.50 -6.51
CA LEU A 50 7.66 -25.40 -7.30
C LEU A 50 8.36 -25.27 -8.66
N ARG A 51 7.56 -25.18 -9.72
CA ARG A 51 8.05 -24.92 -11.09
C ARG A 51 7.25 -23.79 -11.73
N LEU A 52 7.90 -23.06 -12.64
CA LEU A 52 7.24 -22.03 -13.44
C LEU A 52 6.07 -22.65 -14.19
N LYS A 53 4.87 -22.13 -13.96
CA LYS A 53 3.65 -22.57 -14.66
C LYS A 53 3.54 -21.92 -16.04
N TRP A 54 3.64 -20.60 -16.05
CA TRP A 54 3.59 -19.77 -17.25
C TRP A 54 4.21 -18.40 -16.95
N LYS A 55 4.56 -17.68 -18.02
CA LYS A 55 5.10 -16.32 -17.99
C LYS A 55 4.31 -15.45 -18.97
N PHE A 56 4.09 -14.19 -18.61
CA PHE A 56 3.49 -13.17 -19.47
C PHE A 56 4.44 -11.97 -19.61
N ASN A 57 4.58 -11.41 -20.82
CA ASN A 57 5.38 -10.22 -21.07
C ASN A 57 4.47 -8.98 -21.14
N ALA A 58 4.56 -8.11 -20.15
CA ALA A 58 3.74 -6.90 -20.01
C ALA A 58 4.39 -5.62 -20.55
N GLY A 59 5.54 -5.73 -21.24
CA GLY A 59 6.21 -4.59 -21.89
C GLY A 59 7.05 -3.73 -20.95
N GLN A 60 6.52 -3.32 -19.80
CA GLN A 60 7.20 -2.51 -18.78
C GLN A 60 6.88 -3.02 -17.36
N ASP A 61 7.45 -2.35 -16.35
CA ASP A 61 7.32 -2.70 -14.94
C ASP A 61 5.86 -2.94 -14.51
N ILE A 62 5.69 -3.80 -13.51
CA ILE A 62 4.44 -4.01 -12.79
C ILE A 62 4.75 -3.75 -11.32
N SER A 63 4.23 -2.65 -10.77
CA SER A 63 4.40 -2.31 -9.35
C SER A 63 3.19 -2.67 -8.49
N ALA A 64 2.05 -2.97 -9.13
CA ALA A 64 0.83 -3.39 -8.45
C ALA A 64 0.90 -4.87 -8.05
N THR A 65 0.28 -5.23 -6.92
CA THR A 65 -0.13 -6.62 -6.68
C THR A 65 -1.30 -6.94 -7.63
N PRO A 66 -1.26 -8.02 -8.42
CA PRO A 66 -2.38 -8.39 -9.28
C PRO A 66 -3.63 -8.75 -8.47
N ALA A 67 -4.80 -8.46 -9.01
CA ALA A 67 -6.06 -9.00 -8.50
C ALA A 67 -6.45 -10.25 -9.28
N ILE A 68 -7.02 -11.23 -8.60
CA ILE A 68 -7.45 -12.50 -9.18
C ILE A 68 -8.91 -12.70 -8.84
N PHE A 69 -9.72 -12.94 -9.87
CA PHE A 69 -11.12 -13.32 -9.69
C PHE A 69 -11.55 -14.23 -10.83
N ASP A 70 -12.20 -15.35 -10.50
CA ASP A 70 -12.83 -16.24 -11.46
C ASP A 70 -11.88 -16.64 -12.61
N GLY A 71 -10.69 -17.12 -12.23
CA GLY A 71 -9.67 -17.59 -13.18
C GLY A 71 -9.02 -16.51 -14.05
N THR A 72 -9.24 -15.23 -13.77
CA THR A 72 -8.62 -14.10 -14.49
C THR A 72 -7.75 -13.27 -13.56
N VAL A 73 -6.57 -12.90 -14.05
CA VAL A 73 -5.58 -12.06 -13.35
C VAL A 73 -5.60 -10.66 -13.98
N TYR A 74 -5.75 -9.63 -13.16
CA TYR A 74 -5.84 -8.22 -13.55
C TYR A 74 -4.70 -7.41 -12.96
N PHE A 75 -3.99 -6.65 -13.79
CA PHE A 75 -2.89 -5.80 -13.34
C PHE A 75 -2.58 -4.67 -14.34
N PRO A 76 -2.19 -3.48 -13.87
CA PRO A 76 -1.64 -2.45 -14.72
C PRO A 76 -0.14 -2.66 -14.95
N SER A 77 0.36 -2.13 -16.06
CA SER A 77 1.79 -2.00 -16.32
C SER A 77 2.14 -0.54 -16.59
N TRP A 78 3.40 -0.21 -16.33
CA TRP A 78 4.01 1.06 -16.64
C TRP A 78 4.12 1.34 -18.16
N ASP A 79 3.74 0.39 -19.01
CA ASP A 79 3.59 0.57 -20.46
C ASP A 79 2.31 1.35 -20.85
N GLY A 80 1.50 1.71 -19.84
CA GLY A 80 0.26 2.46 -19.99
C GLY A 80 -0.96 1.59 -20.26
N TYR A 81 -0.87 0.27 -20.09
CA TYR A 81 -2.00 -0.64 -20.23
C TYR A 81 -2.48 -1.20 -18.89
N ILE A 82 -3.79 -1.45 -18.83
CA ILE A 82 -4.40 -2.38 -17.88
C ILE A 82 -4.63 -3.71 -18.60
N TYR A 83 -4.18 -4.81 -17.98
CA TYR A 83 -4.22 -6.16 -18.54
C TYR A 83 -5.20 -7.06 -17.80
N ALA A 84 -5.83 -7.97 -18.53
CA ALA A 84 -6.51 -9.14 -18.02
C ALA A 84 -5.98 -10.39 -18.75
N VAL A 85 -5.50 -11.37 -17.99
CA VAL A 85 -4.95 -12.63 -18.52
C VAL A 85 -5.53 -13.83 -17.79
N LYS A 86 -5.60 -14.98 -18.46
CA LYS A 86 -6.09 -16.22 -17.86
C LYS A 86 -5.11 -16.72 -16.80
N ALA A 87 -5.57 -17.00 -15.58
CA ALA A 87 -4.76 -17.57 -14.51
C ALA A 87 -4.25 -19.00 -14.84
N SER A 88 -4.94 -19.70 -15.74
CA SER A 88 -4.60 -21.07 -16.13
C SER A 88 -3.33 -21.15 -16.98
N ASN A 89 -3.09 -20.18 -17.88
CA ASN A 89 -2.00 -20.27 -18.86
C ASN A 89 -1.37 -18.92 -19.27
N GLY A 90 -1.76 -17.80 -18.66
CA GLY A 90 -1.26 -16.47 -19.01
C GLY A 90 -1.81 -15.91 -20.33
N GLY A 91 -2.75 -16.59 -20.99
CA GLY A 91 -3.33 -16.13 -22.25
C GLY A 91 -4.06 -14.80 -22.08
N LEU A 92 -3.80 -13.84 -22.96
CA LEU A 92 -4.44 -12.52 -22.94
C LEU A 92 -5.96 -12.67 -23.11
N VAL A 93 -6.72 -12.08 -22.19
CA VAL A 93 -8.19 -11.94 -22.30
C VAL A 93 -8.52 -10.61 -22.96
N TRP A 94 -8.02 -9.52 -22.38
CA TRP A 94 -8.10 -8.18 -22.95
C TRP A 94 -6.98 -7.29 -22.38
N LYS A 95 -6.68 -6.20 -23.08
CA LYS A 95 -5.89 -5.08 -22.55
C LYS A 95 -6.45 -3.76 -23.03
N LYS A 96 -6.28 -2.70 -22.25
CA LYS A 96 -6.72 -1.34 -22.63
C LYS A 96 -5.61 -0.33 -22.36
N LYS A 97 -5.31 0.50 -23.36
CA LYS A 97 -4.38 1.61 -23.20
C LYS A 97 -5.09 2.71 -22.42
N LEU A 98 -4.57 3.08 -21.25
CA LEU A 98 -5.23 3.99 -20.31
C LEU A 98 -5.49 5.37 -20.91
N GLN A 99 -4.54 5.90 -21.68
CA GLN A 99 -4.71 7.19 -22.37
C GLN A 99 -5.88 7.16 -23.37
N GLN A 100 -6.02 6.08 -24.15
CA GLN A 100 -7.13 5.94 -25.11
C GLN A 100 -8.46 5.67 -24.41
N LEU A 101 -8.42 4.88 -23.34
CA LEU A 101 -9.59 4.54 -22.54
C LEU A 101 -10.19 5.77 -21.84
N THR A 102 -9.34 6.67 -21.35
CA THR A 102 -9.76 7.81 -20.50
C THR A 102 -9.75 9.16 -21.22
N GLY A 103 -9.02 9.29 -22.32
CA GLY A 103 -8.77 10.57 -22.98
C GLY A 103 -7.86 11.52 -22.18
N LEU A 104 -7.25 11.04 -21.10
CA LEU A 104 -6.40 11.85 -20.21
C LEU A 104 -4.92 11.67 -20.56
N ASN A 105 -4.17 12.76 -20.47
CA ASN A 105 -2.71 12.76 -20.57
C ASN A 105 -2.06 12.66 -19.20
N SER A 106 -0.81 12.20 -19.16
CA SER A 106 -0.04 12.18 -17.92
C SER A 106 0.23 13.60 -17.41
N THR A 107 0.14 13.80 -16.10
CA THR A 107 0.58 15.02 -15.40
C THR A 107 1.93 14.84 -14.71
N ARG A 108 2.55 13.66 -14.87
CA ARG A 108 3.79 13.26 -14.21
C ARG A 108 4.80 12.76 -15.23
N ALA A 109 5.96 13.42 -15.28
CA ALA A 109 7.15 12.83 -15.88
C ALA A 109 7.71 11.80 -14.89
N VAL A 110 7.80 10.54 -15.32
CA VAL A 110 8.44 9.48 -14.55
C VAL A 110 9.77 9.24 -15.23
N SER A 111 10.88 9.48 -14.53
CA SER A 111 12.22 9.22 -15.06
C SER A 111 12.30 7.80 -15.60
N ASN A 112 12.80 7.63 -16.83
CA ASN A 112 12.92 6.36 -17.56
C ASN A 112 11.65 5.81 -18.24
N ILE A 113 10.54 6.55 -18.20
CA ILE A 113 9.32 6.25 -18.98
C ILE A 113 8.97 7.50 -19.78
N ASP A 114 8.38 7.33 -20.97
CA ASP A 114 7.88 8.47 -21.76
C ASP A 114 6.96 9.33 -20.87
N PRO A 115 7.30 10.62 -20.66
CA PRO A 115 6.58 11.50 -19.74
C PRO A 115 5.12 11.71 -20.11
N ASN A 116 4.72 11.33 -21.33
CA ASN A 116 3.35 11.43 -21.81
C ASN A 116 2.52 10.15 -21.59
N ILE A 117 3.10 9.07 -21.08
CA ILE A 117 2.36 7.82 -20.84
C ILE A 117 1.53 7.94 -19.57
N THR A 118 0.21 7.76 -19.75
CA THR A 118 -0.73 7.64 -18.66
C THR A 118 -0.69 6.23 -18.08
N VAL A 119 -0.39 6.11 -16.79
CA VAL A 119 -0.19 4.83 -16.11
C VAL A 119 -1.05 4.72 -14.85
N SER A 120 -1.30 3.48 -14.43
CA SER A 120 -1.76 3.16 -13.09
C SER A 120 -0.71 2.31 -12.41
N ARG A 121 -0.46 2.57 -11.13
CA ARG A 121 0.38 1.72 -10.26
C ARG A 121 -0.42 1.05 -9.14
N THR A 122 -1.72 1.30 -9.09
CA THR A 122 -2.59 0.81 -8.02
C THR A 122 -3.04 -0.60 -8.35
N THR A 123 -3.14 -1.48 -7.34
CA THR A 123 -3.83 -2.76 -7.52
C THR A 123 -5.29 -2.52 -7.89
N PRO A 124 -5.77 -3.10 -9.00
CA PRO A 124 -7.18 -3.08 -9.33
C PRO A 124 -8.00 -3.80 -8.26
N VAL A 125 -9.20 -3.28 -7.98
CA VAL A 125 -10.13 -3.86 -7.02
C VAL A 125 -11.30 -4.48 -7.75
N ILE A 126 -11.63 -5.71 -7.36
CA ILE A 126 -12.80 -6.43 -7.86
C ILE A 126 -14.04 -5.95 -7.12
N ALA A 127 -14.99 -5.39 -7.87
CA ALA A 127 -16.29 -4.94 -7.36
C ALA A 127 -17.40 -5.50 -8.26
N HIS A 128 -17.77 -6.76 -8.02
CA HIS A 128 -18.71 -7.54 -8.85
C HIS A 128 -18.30 -7.61 -10.34
N ASP A 129 -19.03 -6.92 -11.20
CA ASP A 129 -18.81 -6.81 -12.64
C ASP A 129 -17.76 -5.74 -13.01
N LEU A 130 -17.28 -4.98 -12.03
CA LEU A 130 -16.34 -3.87 -12.21
C LEU A 130 -14.94 -4.21 -11.72
N LEU A 131 -13.97 -3.58 -12.40
CA LEU A 131 -12.59 -3.46 -12.00
C LEU A 131 -12.30 -1.97 -11.76
N ILE A 132 -11.94 -1.60 -10.53
CA ILE A 132 -11.78 -0.20 -10.10
C ILE A 132 -10.32 0.06 -9.70
N PHE A 133 -9.71 1.13 -10.22
CA PHE A 133 -8.31 1.45 -9.94
C PHE A 133 -8.03 2.97 -10.03
N GLY A 134 -6.93 3.42 -9.43
CA GLY A 134 -6.49 4.82 -9.46
C GLY A 134 -5.44 5.08 -10.53
N MET A 135 -5.37 6.32 -11.01
CA MET A 135 -4.38 6.76 -11.99
C MET A 135 -3.23 7.53 -11.33
N SER A 136 -2.00 7.31 -11.79
CA SER A 136 -0.80 8.02 -11.32
C SER A 136 -0.65 9.43 -11.92
N GLY A 137 -1.75 10.02 -12.39
CA GLY A 137 -1.87 11.35 -12.99
C GLY A 137 -3.14 11.47 -13.84
N PRO A 138 -3.70 12.67 -14.04
CA PRO A 138 -4.33 13.43 -12.95
C PRO A 138 -5.09 12.53 -11.96
N ALA A 139 -5.40 13.00 -10.73
CA ALA A 139 -5.98 12.17 -9.66
C ALA A 139 -7.40 11.64 -9.96
N TYR A 140 -7.50 10.60 -10.79
CA TYR A 140 -8.73 9.99 -11.25
C TYR A 140 -8.84 8.54 -10.80
N VAL A 141 -10.04 8.17 -10.37
CA VAL A 141 -10.45 6.77 -10.22
C VAL A 141 -11.19 6.34 -11.48
N VAL A 142 -10.82 5.18 -12.00
CA VAL A 142 -11.39 4.58 -13.20
C VAL A 142 -12.12 3.30 -12.80
N ALA A 143 -13.32 3.09 -13.34
CA ALA A 143 -13.96 1.79 -13.34
C ALA A 143 -14.19 1.31 -14.76
N VAL A 144 -13.82 0.05 -15.00
CA VAL A 144 -14.08 -0.66 -16.25
C VAL A 144 -14.89 -1.91 -15.99
N LYS A 145 -15.61 -2.39 -17.01
CA LYS A 145 -16.20 -3.73 -16.97
C LYS A 145 -15.09 -4.77 -16.91
N ARG A 146 -15.18 -5.69 -15.96
CA ARG A 146 -14.20 -6.76 -15.75
C ARG A 146 -14.12 -7.73 -16.95
N SER A 147 -15.22 -7.90 -17.68
CA SER A 147 -15.33 -8.83 -18.80
C SER A 147 -14.55 -8.40 -20.06
N ASN A 148 -14.48 -7.09 -20.35
CA ASN A 148 -13.92 -6.59 -21.61
C ASN A 148 -13.09 -5.29 -21.50
N GLY A 149 -12.97 -4.73 -20.29
CA GLY A 149 -12.23 -3.49 -20.03
C GLY A 149 -12.92 -2.22 -20.57
N GLU A 150 -14.19 -2.26 -20.94
CA GLU A 150 -14.92 -1.04 -21.33
C GLU A 150 -15.05 -0.07 -20.16
N LEU A 151 -14.78 1.21 -20.40
CA LEU A 151 -14.98 2.27 -19.42
C LEU A 151 -16.45 2.33 -18.98
N VAL A 152 -16.67 2.37 -17.67
CA VAL A 152 -18.01 2.57 -17.09
C VAL A 152 -18.13 3.97 -16.52
N TRP A 153 -17.16 4.38 -15.70
CA TRP A 153 -17.10 5.73 -15.16
C TRP A 153 -15.67 6.14 -14.83
N LEU A 154 -15.48 7.45 -14.71
CA LEU A 154 -14.23 8.10 -14.38
C LEU A 154 -14.54 9.26 -13.42
N THR A 155 -13.84 9.37 -12.30
CA THR A 155 -14.09 10.43 -11.29
C THR A 155 -12.79 11.09 -10.85
N GLN A 156 -12.71 12.41 -10.99
CA GLN A 156 -11.58 13.19 -10.49
C GLN A 156 -11.72 13.42 -8.99
N LEU A 157 -10.75 12.92 -8.21
CA LEU A 157 -10.73 13.13 -6.77
C LEU A 157 -10.17 14.50 -6.41
N ASP A 158 -9.14 14.95 -7.13
CA ASP A 158 -8.46 16.19 -6.80
C ASP A 158 -8.13 16.99 -8.07
N LYS A 159 -8.40 18.30 -8.02
CA LYS A 159 -8.17 19.24 -9.12
C LYS A 159 -6.76 19.81 -9.12
N HIS A 160 -5.99 19.60 -8.06
CA HIS A 160 -4.62 20.05 -7.98
C HIS A 160 -3.81 19.46 -9.15
N PRO A 161 -3.07 20.27 -9.95
CA PRO A 161 -2.43 19.81 -11.17
C PRO A 161 -1.42 18.66 -10.97
N LYS A 162 -0.83 18.58 -9.78
CA LYS A 162 0.13 17.54 -9.39
C LYS A 162 -0.49 16.40 -8.57
N ALA A 163 -1.79 16.44 -8.28
CA ALA A 163 -2.44 15.35 -7.57
C ALA A 163 -2.50 14.09 -8.43
N ILE A 164 -2.27 12.96 -7.77
CA ILE A 164 -2.20 11.62 -8.34
C ILE A 164 -2.87 10.63 -7.37
N ILE A 165 -3.14 9.42 -7.82
CA ILE A 165 -3.56 8.32 -6.96
C ILE A 165 -2.51 7.21 -7.03
N THR A 166 -1.85 6.96 -5.90
CA THR A 166 -0.90 5.86 -5.76
C THR A 166 -1.40 4.79 -4.81
N MET A 167 -2.33 5.13 -3.93
CA MET A 167 -2.93 4.16 -3.02
C MET A 167 -3.76 3.14 -3.79
N SER A 168 -3.56 1.86 -3.48
CA SER A 168 -4.52 0.84 -3.91
C SER A 168 -5.83 1.01 -3.13
N GLY A 169 -6.98 0.93 -3.80
CA GLY A 169 -8.26 1.11 -3.11
C GLY A 169 -8.74 -0.15 -2.40
N ILE A 170 -9.93 -0.06 -1.81
CA ILE A 170 -10.70 -1.22 -1.34
C ILE A 170 -12.18 -1.09 -1.68
N TYR A 171 -12.83 -2.22 -1.92
CA TYR A 171 -14.28 -2.31 -2.12
C TYR A 171 -14.94 -2.94 -0.91
N TYR A 172 -16.01 -2.33 -0.43
CA TYR A 172 -16.87 -2.90 0.60
C TYR A 172 -18.30 -2.38 0.46
N ASN A 173 -19.26 -3.32 0.44
CA ASN A 173 -20.70 -3.05 0.48
C ASN A 173 -21.18 -1.96 -0.50
N GLY A 174 -20.85 -2.09 -1.80
CA GLY A 174 -21.25 -1.12 -2.83
C GLY A 174 -20.40 0.16 -2.89
N HIS A 175 -19.34 0.26 -2.10
CA HIS A 175 -18.51 1.45 -1.99
C HIS A 175 -17.04 1.16 -2.26
N PHE A 176 -16.34 2.14 -2.83
CA PHE A 176 -14.91 2.11 -3.07
C PHE A 176 -14.23 3.20 -2.23
N TYR A 177 -13.11 2.88 -1.60
CA TYR A 177 -12.37 3.79 -0.73
C TYR A 177 -10.93 3.90 -1.18
N VAL A 178 -10.41 5.13 -1.27
CA VAL A 178 -9.05 5.40 -1.75
C VAL A 178 -8.55 6.77 -1.27
N GLY A 179 -7.24 6.89 -1.15
CA GLY A 179 -6.52 8.11 -0.79
C GLY A 179 -5.93 8.84 -1.99
N THR A 180 -5.67 10.14 -1.82
CA THR A 180 -4.96 10.98 -2.79
C THR A 180 -3.51 11.23 -2.36
N SER A 181 -2.65 11.40 -3.36
CA SER A 181 -1.24 11.76 -3.19
C SER A 181 -0.87 12.91 -4.13
N SER A 182 0.34 13.44 -4.04
CA SER A 182 0.81 14.49 -4.95
C SER A 182 2.24 14.32 -5.39
N SER A 183 2.51 14.73 -6.64
CA SER A 183 3.86 14.88 -7.18
C SER A 183 4.51 16.20 -6.75
N GLU A 184 3.86 17.03 -5.92
CA GLU A 184 4.51 18.20 -5.30
C GLU A 184 5.72 17.82 -4.45
N VAL A 185 5.80 16.59 -3.95
CA VAL A 185 7.00 16.08 -3.27
C VAL A 185 8.28 16.24 -4.13
N THR A 186 8.17 16.30 -5.47
CA THR A 186 9.31 16.43 -6.39
C THR A 186 9.51 17.85 -6.95
N VAL A 187 8.75 18.85 -6.51
CA VAL A 187 8.86 20.22 -7.05
C VAL A 187 9.98 21.00 -6.38
N SER A 188 10.37 22.14 -6.97
CA SER A 188 11.33 23.04 -6.33
C SER A 188 10.70 23.74 -5.12
N ILE A 189 11.55 24.27 -4.23
CA ILE A 189 11.12 25.00 -3.03
C ILE A 189 10.22 26.19 -3.40
N GLU A 190 10.54 26.90 -4.48
CA GLU A 190 9.77 28.06 -4.97
C GLU A 190 8.39 27.68 -5.52
N GLN A 191 8.20 26.43 -5.94
CA GLN A 191 6.92 25.93 -6.45
C GLN A 191 6.05 25.30 -5.35
N CYS A 192 6.68 24.83 -4.29
CA CYS A 192 6.07 24.09 -3.20
C CYS A 192 5.30 25.01 -2.23
N CYS A 193 4.22 24.56 -1.59
CA CYS A 193 3.32 23.47 -1.94
C CYS A 193 1.91 23.87 -1.45
N ILE A 194 0.84 23.31 -2.05
CA ILE A 194 -0.54 23.58 -1.61
C ILE A 194 -1.43 22.33 -1.54
N PHE A 195 -0.95 21.16 -1.95
CA PHE A 195 -1.73 19.92 -1.91
C PHE A 195 -2.04 19.47 -0.47
N ARG A 196 -3.26 18.98 -0.26
CA ARG A 196 -3.70 18.34 0.98
C ARG A 196 -4.15 16.92 0.68
N GLY A 197 -3.49 15.93 1.30
CA GLY A 197 -3.92 14.53 1.21
C GLY A 197 -5.37 14.36 1.68
N SER A 198 -6.13 13.55 0.96
CA SER A 198 -7.55 13.29 1.28
C SER A 198 -7.91 11.82 1.11
N PHE A 199 -8.78 11.33 1.98
CA PHE A 199 -9.39 10.01 1.88
C PHE A 199 -10.83 10.13 1.43
N VAL A 200 -11.26 9.27 0.51
CA VAL A 200 -12.54 9.44 -0.20
C VAL A 200 -13.30 8.12 -0.25
N LYS A 201 -14.62 8.19 -0.01
CA LYS A 201 -15.58 7.12 -0.33
C LYS A 201 -16.35 7.47 -1.60
N LEU A 202 -16.41 6.52 -2.52
CA LEU A 202 -17.19 6.59 -3.75
C LEU A 202 -18.26 5.50 -3.75
N ASN A 203 -19.39 5.79 -4.37
CA ASN A 203 -20.32 4.75 -4.80
C ASN A 203 -19.65 3.95 -5.93
N ALA A 204 -19.46 2.64 -5.75
CA ALA A 204 -18.66 1.83 -6.66
C ALA A 204 -19.29 1.67 -8.06
N ARG A 205 -20.62 1.78 -8.17
CA ARG A 205 -21.33 1.63 -9.45
C ARG A 205 -21.33 2.90 -10.29
N THR A 206 -21.32 4.07 -9.64
CA THR A 206 -21.51 5.37 -10.32
C THR A 206 -20.28 6.27 -10.30
N GLY A 207 -19.30 5.99 -9.42
CA GLY A 207 -18.18 6.90 -9.16
C GLY A 207 -18.56 8.15 -8.35
N LYS A 208 -19.81 8.30 -7.91
CA LYS A 208 -20.20 9.47 -7.11
C LYS A 208 -19.43 9.49 -5.79
N ILE A 209 -18.73 10.60 -5.51
CA ILE A 209 -18.12 10.85 -4.20
C ILE A 209 -19.24 11.02 -3.17
N LEU A 210 -19.17 10.23 -2.10
CA LEU A 210 -20.14 10.25 -1.00
C LEU A 210 -19.63 11.08 0.17
N TRP A 211 -18.35 10.95 0.49
CA TRP A 211 -17.67 11.83 1.43
C TRP A 211 -16.18 11.93 1.12
N ARG A 212 -15.55 12.99 1.63
CA ARG A 212 -14.12 13.25 1.59
C ARG A 212 -13.67 13.83 2.92
N THR A 213 -12.51 13.37 3.38
CA THR A 213 -11.85 13.91 4.57
C THR A 213 -10.42 14.28 4.22
N TYR A 214 -10.03 15.52 4.52
CA TYR A 214 -8.65 16.00 4.34
C TYR A 214 -7.83 15.74 5.60
N MET A 215 -6.55 15.39 5.44
CA MET A 215 -5.66 15.05 6.55
C MET A 215 -4.99 16.27 7.20
N LEU A 216 -5.12 17.45 6.57
CA LEU A 216 -4.50 18.70 7.01
C LEU A 216 -5.56 19.80 7.12
N PRO A 217 -5.32 20.86 7.92
CA PRO A 217 -6.14 22.06 7.93
C PRO A 217 -6.29 22.69 6.55
N ASP A 218 -7.32 23.53 6.36
CA ASP A 218 -7.46 24.26 5.11
C ASP A 218 -6.37 25.30 4.96
N ASN A 219 -5.62 25.20 3.86
CA ASN A 219 -4.58 26.13 3.50
C ASN A 219 -5.06 27.22 2.54
N PHE A 220 -6.34 27.20 2.14
CA PHE A 220 -6.95 28.19 1.23
C PHE A 220 -6.19 28.34 -0.11
N GLY A 221 -5.45 27.32 -0.53
CA GLY A 221 -4.60 27.37 -1.72
C GLY A 221 -3.36 28.26 -1.57
N GLN A 222 -2.94 28.56 -0.34
CA GLN A 222 -1.79 29.42 -0.03
C GLN A 222 -0.56 28.59 0.28
N ARG A 223 0.59 29.02 -0.27
CA ARG A 223 1.90 28.43 0.05
C ARG A 223 2.38 28.93 1.41
N GLY A 224 3.20 28.11 2.06
CA GLY A 224 3.73 28.40 3.39
C GLY A 224 2.83 27.94 4.53
N GLU A 225 1.64 27.43 4.20
CA GLU A 225 0.74 26.70 5.10
C GLU A 225 1.03 25.19 5.05
N TYR A 226 0.23 24.40 5.77
CA TYR A 226 0.32 22.94 5.69
C TYR A 226 0.04 22.42 4.28
N ALA A 227 0.93 21.56 3.80
CA ALA A 227 0.75 20.77 2.58
C ALA A 227 1.38 19.38 2.77
N GLY A 228 0.94 18.40 1.97
CA GLY A 228 1.39 17.02 2.05
C GLY A 228 0.36 16.11 2.71
N ALA A 229 0.80 15.28 3.66
CA ALA A 229 0.01 14.23 4.31
C ALA A 229 -0.69 13.30 3.30
N SER A 230 0.01 12.97 2.22
CA SER A 230 -0.50 12.07 1.18
C SER A 230 -0.95 10.73 1.76
N ILE A 231 -1.98 10.12 1.19
CA ILE A 231 -2.40 8.77 1.55
C ILE A 231 -2.06 7.89 0.35
N TRP A 232 -0.86 7.31 0.37
CA TRP A 232 -0.18 6.90 -0.86
C TRP A 232 0.18 5.41 -0.95
N GLY A 233 -0.01 4.67 0.13
CA GLY A 233 0.49 3.29 0.31
C GLY A 233 -0.43 2.16 -0.17
N SER A 234 -0.53 1.11 0.65
CA SER A 234 -1.37 -0.07 0.41
C SER A 234 -2.87 0.20 0.54
N SER A 235 -3.70 -0.79 0.21
CA SER A 235 -5.15 -0.75 0.47
C SER A 235 -5.45 -0.54 1.95
N PRO A 236 -6.44 0.31 2.28
CA PRO A 236 -6.84 0.49 3.67
C PRO A 236 -7.48 -0.78 4.20
N SER A 237 -7.48 -0.96 5.52
CA SER A 237 -8.18 -2.07 6.16
C SER A 237 -9.53 -1.61 6.71
N ILE A 238 -10.55 -2.49 6.68
CA ILE A 238 -11.92 -2.18 7.08
C ILE A 238 -12.36 -3.13 8.20
N ASP A 239 -12.67 -2.58 9.37
CA ASP A 239 -13.32 -3.31 10.47
C ASP A 239 -14.83 -3.04 10.44
N ILE A 240 -15.56 -4.02 9.91
CA ILE A 240 -17.01 -3.99 9.79
C ILE A 240 -17.68 -3.85 11.16
N ARG A 241 -17.14 -4.49 12.21
CA ARG A 241 -17.78 -4.51 13.54
C ARG A 241 -17.72 -3.13 14.21
N ARG A 242 -16.64 -2.40 13.96
CA ARG A 242 -16.43 -1.04 14.50
C ARG A 242 -16.94 0.05 13.57
N ASN A 243 -17.38 -0.30 12.36
CA ASN A 243 -17.67 0.65 11.30
C ASN A 243 -16.47 1.56 10.95
N HIS A 244 -15.25 1.03 11.01
CA HIS A 244 -14.03 1.80 10.81
C HIS A 244 -13.27 1.41 9.54
N VAL A 245 -12.62 2.38 8.92
CA VAL A 245 -11.56 2.19 7.93
C VAL A 245 -10.26 2.79 8.45
N TYR A 246 -9.17 2.04 8.36
CA TYR A 246 -7.86 2.44 8.86
C TYR A 246 -6.91 2.79 7.72
N ILE A 247 -6.19 3.90 7.90
CA ILE A 247 -5.19 4.42 6.96
C ILE A 247 -3.91 4.82 7.68
N GLY A 248 -2.82 4.90 6.92
CA GLY A 248 -1.58 5.56 7.30
C GLY A 248 -1.40 6.82 6.43
N THR A 249 -0.85 7.89 7.02
CA THR A 249 -0.65 9.16 6.31
C THR A 249 0.82 9.50 6.10
N GLY A 250 1.04 10.30 5.07
CA GLY A 250 2.34 10.76 4.62
C GLY A 250 2.94 11.87 5.47
N ASN A 251 4.16 12.24 5.12
CA ASN A 251 4.89 13.39 5.69
C ASN A 251 4.29 14.73 5.19
N LEU A 252 4.73 15.83 5.80
CA LEU A 252 4.43 17.18 5.33
C LEU A 252 5.39 17.61 4.22
N TYR A 253 4.91 18.44 3.29
CA TYR A 253 5.75 19.12 2.29
C TYR A 253 6.04 20.57 2.70
N SER A 254 5.15 21.17 3.48
CA SER A 254 5.34 22.48 4.10
C SER A 254 4.55 22.56 5.41
N ALA A 255 4.95 23.50 6.27
CA ALA A 255 4.29 23.78 7.54
C ALA A 255 4.17 25.31 7.76
N PRO A 256 3.13 25.79 8.46
CA PRO A 256 2.92 27.18 8.83
C PRO A 256 4.12 27.82 9.54
N LYS A 257 4.23 29.16 9.47
CA LYS A 257 5.36 29.89 10.08
C LYS A 257 5.47 29.64 11.59
N ASN A 258 4.37 29.70 12.34
CA ASN A 258 4.36 29.46 13.79
C ASN A 258 4.91 28.07 14.15
N VAL A 259 4.58 27.06 13.35
CA VAL A 259 5.04 25.68 13.52
C VAL A 259 6.54 25.57 13.20
N ARG A 260 6.99 26.19 12.11
CA ARG A 260 8.43 26.24 11.76
C ARG A 260 9.25 26.99 12.81
N ASP A 261 8.79 28.14 13.27
CA ASP A 261 9.45 28.92 14.33
C ASP A 261 9.48 28.15 15.66
N CYS A 262 8.44 27.36 15.96
CA CYS A 262 8.44 26.44 17.10
C CYS A 262 9.55 25.39 16.93
N GLN A 263 9.59 24.73 15.76
CA GLN A 263 10.54 23.66 15.48
C GLN A 263 11.99 24.16 15.57
N GLU A 264 12.28 25.35 15.02
CA GLU A 264 13.59 25.96 15.10
C GLU A 264 14.02 26.22 16.55
N ARG A 265 13.10 26.71 17.40
CA ARG A 265 13.36 26.88 18.83
C ARG A 265 13.63 25.55 19.53
N GLN A 266 12.84 24.51 19.24
CA GLN A 266 13.00 23.18 19.83
C GLN A 266 14.34 22.54 19.42
N ASN A 267 14.76 22.69 18.16
CA ASN A 267 16.03 22.17 17.66
C ASN A 267 17.26 22.77 18.38
N ASN A 268 17.14 24.04 18.79
CA ASN A 268 18.19 24.80 19.48
C ASN A 268 18.21 24.57 21.00
N ARG A 269 17.27 23.81 21.56
CA ARG A 269 17.28 23.42 22.98
C ARG A 269 18.31 22.33 23.24
N THR A 270 18.99 22.44 24.39
CA THR A 270 19.88 21.40 24.92
C THR A 270 19.11 20.28 25.61
N ASP A 271 17.91 20.57 26.11
CA ASP A 271 16.97 19.65 26.75
C ASP A 271 15.86 19.23 25.78
N ARG A 272 16.21 18.44 24.76
CA ARG A 272 15.23 18.03 23.74
C ARG A 272 14.15 17.13 24.35
N PRO A 273 12.85 17.51 24.26
CA PRO A 273 11.77 16.67 24.74
C PRO A 273 11.69 15.36 23.93
N SER A 274 11.19 14.30 24.55
CA SER A 274 10.96 13.01 23.87
C SER A 274 9.76 13.02 22.92
N THR A 275 8.85 13.98 23.09
CA THR A 275 7.69 14.23 22.23
C THR A 275 7.84 15.57 21.54
N ASP A 276 7.37 15.67 20.30
CA ASP A 276 7.37 16.93 19.58
C ASP A 276 6.35 17.92 20.14
N GLU A 277 6.79 19.13 20.49
CA GLU A 277 5.91 20.19 21.01
C GLU A 277 5.25 21.00 19.88
N CYS A 278 5.75 20.85 18.65
CA CYS A 278 5.40 21.69 17.50
C CYS A 278 4.36 21.04 16.57
N VAL A 279 3.34 20.42 17.16
CA VAL A 279 2.27 19.73 16.45
C VAL A 279 0.92 20.37 16.79
N GLU A 280 0.17 20.75 15.75
CA GLU A 280 -1.21 21.23 15.91
C GLU A 280 -2.23 20.08 15.83
N PRO A 281 -3.33 20.11 16.60
CA PRO A 281 -4.28 18.99 16.70
C PRO A 281 -4.94 18.58 15.37
N GLU A 282 -5.08 19.50 14.43
CA GLU A 282 -5.72 19.26 13.13
C GLU A 282 -4.72 18.75 12.06
N ASN A 283 -3.43 18.65 12.41
CA ASN A 283 -2.40 18.07 11.56
C ASN A 283 -2.34 16.56 11.75
N HIS A 284 -2.86 15.82 10.76
CA HIS A 284 -2.85 14.36 10.76
C HIS A 284 -1.76 13.75 9.85
N SER A 285 -0.65 14.45 9.61
CA SER A 285 0.53 13.85 8.97
C SER A 285 1.13 12.73 9.84
N VAL A 286 1.87 11.81 9.23
CA VAL A 286 2.65 10.77 9.93
C VAL A 286 1.83 10.03 11.01
N SER A 287 0.61 9.65 10.65
CA SER A 287 -0.39 9.14 11.58
C SER A 287 -0.96 7.81 11.13
N ILE A 288 -1.39 7.01 12.09
CA ILE A 288 -2.39 5.96 11.88
C ILE A 288 -3.74 6.52 12.32
N LEU A 289 -4.77 6.37 11.48
CA LEU A 289 -6.11 6.89 11.75
C LEU A 289 -7.18 5.82 11.59
N ALA A 290 -8.29 6.01 12.31
CA ALA A 290 -9.57 5.40 12.00
C ALA A 290 -10.58 6.46 11.56
N LEU A 291 -11.25 6.21 10.44
CA LEU A 291 -12.39 6.99 9.99
C LEU A 291 -13.65 6.14 10.06
N ASP A 292 -14.77 6.76 10.41
CA ASP A 292 -16.09 6.14 10.32
C ASP A 292 -16.45 5.89 8.84
N LEU A 293 -16.85 4.65 8.53
CA LEU A 293 -17.12 4.22 7.15
C LEU A 293 -18.25 5.01 6.48
N ASP A 294 -19.24 5.47 7.25
CA ASP A 294 -20.43 6.10 6.71
C ASP A 294 -20.27 7.59 6.51
N THR A 295 -19.63 8.26 7.47
CA THR A 295 -19.52 9.71 7.52
C THR A 295 -18.15 10.25 7.10
N GLY A 296 -17.11 9.42 7.13
CA GLY A 296 -15.73 9.85 6.92
C GLY A 296 -15.14 10.65 8.09
N LYS A 297 -15.85 10.79 9.21
CA LYS A 297 -15.31 11.49 10.38
C LYS A 297 -14.18 10.69 11.00
N ILE A 298 -13.09 11.37 11.38
CA ILE A 298 -12.00 10.78 12.13
C ILE A 298 -12.53 10.40 13.52
N LYS A 299 -12.40 9.12 13.87
CA LYS A 299 -12.85 8.57 15.16
C LYS A 299 -11.75 8.63 16.20
N TRP A 300 -10.53 8.34 15.76
CA TRP A 300 -9.30 8.55 16.50
C TRP A 300 -8.15 8.64 15.51
N PHE A 301 -7.06 9.26 15.94
CA PHE A 301 -5.78 9.20 15.25
C PHE A 301 -4.67 9.14 16.29
N ASN A 302 -3.52 8.61 15.86
CA ASN A 302 -2.29 8.69 16.62
C ASN A 302 -1.19 9.13 15.67
N GLN A 303 -0.61 10.29 15.94
CA GLN A 303 0.54 10.78 15.21
C GLN A 303 1.80 10.14 15.79
N LEU A 304 2.45 9.31 14.98
CA LEU A 304 3.52 8.40 15.41
C LEU A 304 4.90 8.86 14.91
N GLY A 305 5.01 10.15 14.65
CA GLY A 305 6.20 10.90 14.30
C GLY A 305 5.79 12.37 14.29
N GLY A 306 6.61 13.24 14.90
CA GLY A 306 6.26 14.65 15.07
C GLY A 306 6.37 15.45 13.78
N TYR A 307 7.03 16.60 13.88
CA TYR A 307 7.39 17.44 12.76
C TYR A 307 8.27 16.66 11.76
N ASP A 308 7.69 16.31 10.61
CA ASP A 308 8.36 15.65 9.50
C ASP A 308 8.01 16.37 8.20
N VAL A 309 8.79 17.41 7.89
CA VAL A 309 8.67 18.16 6.64
C VAL A 309 9.74 17.67 5.69
N TRP A 310 9.32 16.86 4.71
CA TRP A 310 10.22 16.22 3.76
C TRP A 310 9.71 16.32 2.32
N PHE A 311 10.58 16.73 1.41
CA PHE A 311 10.36 16.66 -0.03
C PHE A 311 11.71 16.72 -0.74
N PHE A 312 11.77 16.29 -2.00
CA PHE A 312 13.05 16.02 -2.68
C PHE A 312 14.00 17.22 -2.70
N ALA A 313 13.49 18.45 -2.84
CA ALA A 313 14.35 19.64 -2.88
C ALA A 313 14.98 20.00 -1.50
N CYS A 314 14.50 19.38 -0.41
CA CYS A 314 15.00 19.57 0.95
C CYS A 314 15.57 18.28 1.56
N ASN A 315 15.97 17.32 0.72
CA ASN A 315 16.62 16.09 1.14
C ASN A 315 18.13 16.30 1.36
N ASN A 316 18.60 16.24 2.61
CA ASN A 316 20.01 16.16 3.02
C ASN A 316 21.01 17.21 2.46
N VAL A 317 20.55 18.29 1.84
CA VAL A 317 21.40 19.41 1.38
C VAL A 317 21.19 20.61 2.30
N PRO A 318 22.26 21.23 2.84
CA PRO A 318 22.15 22.49 3.59
C PRO A 318 21.64 23.60 2.67
N ASN A 319 20.33 23.77 2.61
CA ASN A 319 19.68 24.84 1.88
C ASN A 319 18.92 25.71 2.89
N PRO A 320 19.32 26.98 3.07
CA PRO A 320 18.70 27.87 4.05
C PRO A 320 17.24 28.19 3.74
N LYS A 321 16.75 27.87 2.53
CA LYS A 321 15.33 27.98 2.17
C LYS A 321 14.49 26.78 2.60
N CYS A 322 15.13 25.69 3.05
CA CYS A 322 14.41 24.53 3.53
C CYS A 322 13.80 24.79 4.91
N PRO A 323 12.64 24.17 5.22
CA PRO A 323 12.09 24.19 6.56
C PRO A 323 13.10 23.68 7.59
N PRO A 324 13.04 24.15 8.85
CA PRO A 324 13.87 23.60 9.91
C PRO A 324 13.61 22.11 10.03
N GLY A 325 14.65 21.31 10.21
CA GLY A 325 14.53 19.87 10.38
C GLY A 325 13.87 19.46 11.70
N PRO A 326 13.75 18.15 11.98
CA PRO A 326 14.36 17.06 11.21
C PRO A 326 13.56 16.72 9.94
N ASN A 327 14.27 16.35 8.87
CA ASN A 327 13.69 15.96 7.57
C ASN A 327 13.81 14.43 7.42
N LEU A 328 13.07 13.67 8.23
CA LEU A 328 13.31 12.25 8.41
C LEU A 328 12.76 11.38 7.27
N ASP A 329 11.73 11.86 6.55
CA ASP A 329 10.90 10.99 5.70
C ASP A 329 10.41 9.77 6.48
N ALA A 330 9.78 10.02 7.63
CA ALA A 330 9.36 9.01 8.59
C ALA A 330 7.87 8.70 8.47
N ASP A 331 7.30 8.76 7.27
CA ASP A 331 5.86 8.56 7.10
C ASP A 331 5.44 7.09 6.96
N PHE A 332 4.12 6.86 6.88
CA PHE A 332 3.57 5.53 6.65
C PHE A 332 3.42 5.24 5.15
N GLY A 333 4.34 4.43 4.61
CA GLY A 333 4.27 3.95 3.22
C GLY A 333 3.22 2.87 2.96
N ALA A 334 2.53 2.39 3.99
CA ALA A 334 1.48 1.38 3.89
C ALA A 334 0.35 1.67 4.88
N ALA A 335 -0.88 1.38 4.49
CA ALA A 335 -2.01 1.37 5.40
C ALA A 335 -1.89 0.20 6.41
N PRO A 336 -2.39 0.37 7.64
CA PRO A 336 -2.28 -0.65 8.67
C PRO A 336 -2.98 -1.96 8.31
N MET A 337 -2.37 -3.07 8.68
CA MET A 337 -3.03 -4.38 8.72
C MET A 337 -3.78 -4.55 10.05
N MET A 338 -4.91 -5.24 10.02
CA MET A 338 -5.66 -5.54 11.24
C MET A 338 -5.24 -6.89 11.80
N LEU A 339 -4.98 -6.99 13.10
CA LEU A 339 -4.59 -8.21 13.78
C LEU A 339 -5.48 -8.45 15.00
N THR A 340 -5.57 -9.70 15.44
CA THR A 340 -6.13 -10.03 16.75
C THR A 340 -5.15 -10.97 17.43
N THR A 341 -4.68 -10.61 18.62
CA THR A 341 -3.65 -11.36 19.35
C THR A 341 -3.91 -11.31 20.85
N TYR A 342 -3.09 -11.98 21.66
CA TYR A 342 -3.11 -11.86 23.11
C TYR A 342 -1.92 -11.02 23.57
N VAL A 343 -2.18 -9.96 24.33
CA VAL A 343 -1.15 -9.13 24.97
C VAL A 343 -1.32 -9.29 26.47
N ASN A 344 -0.30 -9.82 27.16
CA ASN A 344 -0.35 -10.14 28.59
C ASN A 344 -1.57 -11.01 28.96
N GLY A 345 -1.88 -12.03 28.14
CA GLY A 345 -3.01 -12.94 28.34
C GLY A 345 -4.39 -12.35 28.00
N VAL A 346 -4.48 -11.07 27.62
CA VAL A 346 -5.73 -10.41 27.24
C VAL A 346 -5.85 -10.35 25.72
N LYS A 347 -6.98 -10.83 25.18
CA LYS A 347 -7.26 -10.73 23.74
C LYS A 347 -7.40 -9.26 23.34
N ARG A 348 -6.62 -8.83 22.35
CA ARG A 348 -6.58 -7.48 21.81
C ARG A 348 -6.79 -7.48 20.31
N ASP A 349 -7.48 -6.45 19.86
CA ASP A 349 -7.83 -6.19 18.48
C ASP A 349 -7.00 -4.98 18.04
N LEU A 350 -6.03 -5.21 17.16
CA LEU A 350 -4.97 -4.25 16.84
C LEU A 350 -4.99 -3.83 15.37
N VAL A 351 -4.50 -2.65 15.09
CA VAL A 351 -3.95 -2.28 13.78
C VAL A 351 -2.45 -2.11 13.91
N ALA A 352 -1.70 -2.60 12.93
CA ALA A 352 -0.26 -2.53 12.93
C ALA A 352 0.28 -2.02 11.59
N ALA A 353 1.29 -1.15 11.64
CA ALA A 353 2.00 -0.64 10.48
C ALA A 353 3.47 -0.39 10.83
N VAL A 354 4.34 -0.53 9.84
CA VAL A 354 5.76 -0.16 9.95
C VAL A 354 5.93 1.19 9.28
N GLN A 355 6.58 2.10 10.00
CA GLN A 355 6.89 3.45 9.57
C GLN A 355 8.25 3.47 8.86
N LYS A 356 8.48 4.41 7.94
CA LYS A 356 9.78 4.54 7.25
C LYS A 356 10.97 4.78 8.18
N SER A 357 10.73 5.28 9.40
CA SER A 357 11.73 5.36 10.48
C SER A 357 12.29 4.01 10.93
N GLY A 358 11.70 2.90 10.48
CA GLY A 358 12.01 1.55 10.93
C GLY A 358 11.22 1.14 12.17
N ILE A 359 10.33 1.97 12.71
CA ILE A 359 9.53 1.61 13.89
C ILE A 359 8.26 0.86 13.46
N ALA A 360 8.04 -0.31 14.04
CA ALA A 360 6.77 -1.02 13.97
C ALA A 360 5.85 -0.56 15.10
N TRP A 361 4.63 -0.18 14.75
CA TRP A 361 3.63 0.34 15.67
C TRP A 361 2.41 -0.57 15.71
N ALA A 362 1.84 -0.79 16.90
CA ALA A 362 0.54 -1.44 17.04
C ALA A 362 -0.38 -0.66 17.97
N LEU A 363 -1.55 -0.30 17.45
CA LEU A 363 -2.56 0.48 18.15
C LEU A 363 -3.83 -0.35 18.37
N ASP A 364 -4.53 -0.08 19.46
CA ASP A 364 -5.86 -0.64 19.71
C ASP A 364 -6.89 -0.08 18.70
N ARG A 365 -7.71 -0.96 18.13
CA ARG A 365 -8.69 -0.59 17.09
C ARG A 365 -9.84 0.29 17.58
N ASP A 366 -10.16 0.26 18.87
CA ASP A 366 -11.29 1.00 19.43
C ASP A 366 -10.95 2.49 19.64
N ASN A 367 -9.73 2.79 20.08
CA ASN A 367 -9.36 4.13 20.53
C ASN A 367 -8.00 4.64 20.02
N GLY A 368 -7.23 3.84 19.29
CA GLY A 368 -5.93 4.25 18.77
C GLY A 368 -4.83 4.31 19.82
N ASN A 369 -5.06 3.81 21.04
CA ASN A 369 -4.04 3.77 22.08
C ASN A 369 -2.87 2.89 21.63
N LEU A 370 -1.66 3.36 21.87
CA LEU A 370 -0.45 2.58 21.63
C LEU A 370 -0.42 1.37 22.56
N ILE A 371 -0.41 0.17 21.98
CA ILE A 371 -0.30 -1.09 22.71
C ILE A 371 1.15 -1.53 22.78
N TRP A 372 1.88 -1.40 21.67
CA TRP A 372 3.30 -1.73 21.63
C TRP A 372 3.99 -1.06 20.43
N SER A 373 5.31 -0.85 20.54
CA SER A 373 6.18 -0.44 19.44
C SER A 373 7.60 -1.01 19.59
N THR A 374 8.28 -1.29 18.48
CA THR A 374 9.73 -1.58 18.45
C THR A 374 10.40 -0.90 17.28
N LEU A 375 11.68 -0.60 17.44
CA LEU A 375 12.58 -0.44 16.31
C LEU A 375 12.80 -1.80 15.63
N ASP A 376 12.55 -1.86 14.33
CA ASP A 376 12.88 -2.99 13.47
C ASP A 376 14.31 -2.82 12.95
N LEU A 377 15.29 -3.30 13.73
CA LEU A 377 16.72 -3.21 13.43
C LEU A 377 17.12 -4.01 12.17
N VAL A 378 16.23 -4.85 11.63
CA VAL A 378 16.52 -5.67 10.44
C VAL A 378 16.55 -4.81 9.17
N ALA A 379 15.82 -3.70 9.13
CA ALA A 379 15.82 -2.79 7.97
C ALA A 379 17.11 -1.95 7.86
N SER A 380 17.81 -1.69 8.97
CA SER A 380 18.97 -0.78 8.99
C SER A 380 20.32 -1.43 8.66
N GLN A 381 20.41 -2.76 8.54
CA GLN A 381 21.69 -3.45 8.28
C GLN A 381 21.93 -3.82 6.81
N GLU A 382 20.96 -3.66 5.91
CA GLU A 382 21.16 -4.00 4.48
C GLU A 382 21.81 -2.87 3.66
N GLU A 383 21.96 -1.66 4.20
CA GLU A 383 22.60 -0.53 3.48
C GLU A 383 24.14 -0.48 3.60
N GLU A 384 24.77 -1.22 4.51
CA GLU A 384 26.24 -1.17 4.71
C GLU A 384 27.05 -2.21 3.92
N HIS A 385 26.42 -3.16 3.23
CA HIS A 385 27.15 -4.12 2.38
C HIS A 385 27.01 -3.81 0.89
N GLY A 386 27.81 -2.82 0.46
CA GLY A 386 28.20 -2.66 -0.93
C GLY A 386 28.93 -3.91 -1.46
N GLU A 387 28.68 -4.22 -2.74
CA GLU A 387 29.39 -5.18 -3.60
C GLU A 387 29.60 -6.60 -3.05
N LEU A 388 28.69 -7.53 -3.39
CA LEU A 388 28.99 -8.96 -3.40
C LEU A 388 29.99 -9.26 -4.54
N PRO A 389 31.17 -9.86 -4.27
CA PRO A 389 32.09 -10.27 -5.32
C PRO A 389 31.47 -11.42 -6.14
N LEU A 390 31.65 -11.33 -7.46
CA LEU A 390 31.37 -12.39 -8.44
C LEU A 390 31.88 -13.77 -7.94
N MET A 391 30.95 -14.68 -7.59
CA MET A 391 31.29 -16.09 -7.43
C MET A 391 31.71 -16.67 -8.79
N LYS A 392 33.02 -16.95 -8.93
CA LYS A 392 33.53 -17.86 -9.95
C LYS A 392 32.97 -19.27 -9.70
N ARG A 393 32.55 -19.94 -10.77
CA ARG A 393 32.15 -21.35 -10.77
C ARG A 393 33.22 -22.23 -10.13
N GLY A 394 32.79 -23.09 -9.19
CA GLY A 394 33.50 -24.29 -8.81
C GLY A 394 34.28 -24.22 -7.50
N SER A 395 33.57 -24.22 -6.37
CA SER A 395 34.08 -24.76 -5.10
C SER A 395 32.95 -24.85 -4.07
N THR A 396 32.68 -26.05 -3.58
CA THR A 396 31.87 -26.31 -2.38
C THR A 396 32.71 -26.04 -1.14
N PRO A 397 32.22 -25.29 -0.13
CA PRO A 397 32.74 -25.36 1.21
C PRO A 397 31.73 -25.94 2.21
N THR A 398 32.26 -26.83 3.03
CA THR A 398 31.66 -27.54 4.16
C THR A 398 31.38 -26.65 5.38
N LEU A 399 30.46 -27.15 6.19
CA LEU A 399 30.00 -26.67 7.50
C LEU A 399 31.14 -26.37 8.50
N GLN A 400 31.52 -25.10 8.67
CA GLN A 400 32.07 -24.48 9.90
C GLN A 400 32.76 -23.16 9.52
N THR A 401 32.20 -22.01 9.91
CA THR A 401 32.84 -20.87 10.59
C THR A 401 32.06 -19.57 10.40
N LEU A 402 31.39 -19.11 11.45
CA LEU A 402 31.46 -17.71 11.89
C LEU A 402 31.00 -17.64 13.36
N ILE A 403 31.97 -17.77 14.27
CA ILE A 403 31.79 -17.40 15.68
C ILE A 403 32.41 -16.01 15.81
N ALA A 404 31.58 -14.98 16.00
CA ALA A 404 32.01 -13.69 16.49
C ALA A 404 31.57 -13.54 17.95
N ARG A 405 32.55 -13.19 18.78
CA ARG A 405 32.53 -13.17 20.25
C ARG A 405 31.63 -12.06 20.80
N ILE A 406 30.78 -12.40 21.77
CA ILE A 406 30.34 -11.49 22.84
C ILE A 406 30.50 -12.25 24.17
N SER A 407 31.26 -11.66 25.09
CA SER A 407 31.53 -12.16 26.45
C SER A 407 30.45 -11.69 27.46
N PRO A 408 30.37 -12.28 28.68
CA PRO A 408 29.11 -12.74 29.25
C PRO A 408 28.51 -11.84 30.34
N CYS A 409 27.20 -11.91 30.51
CA CYS A 409 26.54 -11.72 31.80
C CYS A 409 25.59 -12.88 32.08
N SER A 410 25.56 -13.28 33.35
CA SER A 410 25.20 -14.57 33.93
C SER A 410 23.69 -14.87 34.06
N HIS A 411 23.38 -16.17 33.90
CA HIS A 411 22.14 -16.99 34.07
C HIS A 411 21.31 -16.82 35.39
N PRO A 412 20.15 -17.54 35.61
CA PRO A 412 19.49 -18.60 34.79
C PRO A 412 17.93 -18.57 34.62
N GLN A 413 17.50 -19.30 33.58
CA GLN A 413 16.29 -20.16 33.44
C GLN A 413 14.86 -19.60 33.53
N ARG A 414 14.14 -19.63 32.39
CA ARG A 414 13.05 -20.61 32.07
C ARG A 414 12.61 -20.47 30.61
N SER A 415 12.51 -21.61 29.91
CA SER A 415 11.79 -21.81 28.63
C SER A 415 10.26 -21.66 28.86
N PRO A 416 9.36 -21.53 27.84
CA PRO A 416 9.48 -22.14 26.50
C PRO A 416 8.81 -21.39 25.30
N LEU A 417 8.82 -22.09 24.15
CA LEU A 417 7.90 -22.02 22.99
C LEU A 417 8.18 -21.05 21.83
N LEU A 418 8.68 -21.69 20.77
CA LEU A 418 8.57 -21.43 19.33
C LEU A 418 7.47 -20.46 18.89
N ALA A 419 7.85 -19.42 18.15
CA ALA A 419 7.01 -18.71 17.19
C ALA A 419 7.89 -18.13 16.08
N ASP A 420 8.27 -18.96 15.10
CA ASP A 420 8.90 -18.49 13.86
C ASP A 420 7.81 -17.92 12.95
N GLY A 421 7.59 -16.60 13.05
CA GLY A 421 6.76 -15.83 12.13
C GLY A 421 7.64 -15.03 11.18
N TRP A 422 7.81 -15.52 9.94
CA TRP A 422 8.51 -14.77 8.90
C TRP A 422 7.62 -13.63 8.38
N LEU A 423 8.08 -12.39 8.59
CA LEU A 423 7.49 -11.16 8.09
C LEU A 423 7.98 -10.91 6.66
N TRP A 424 7.07 -10.90 5.68
CA TRP A 424 7.41 -10.49 4.30
C TRP A 424 7.45 -8.97 4.21
N ILE A 425 8.64 -8.38 4.30
CA ILE A 425 8.90 -6.98 3.95
C ILE A 425 9.07 -6.89 2.43
N LEU A 426 8.22 -6.10 1.78
CA LEU A 426 8.34 -5.77 0.36
C LEU A 426 9.56 -4.85 0.16
N LYS A 427 10.66 -5.42 -0.35
CA LYS A 427 11.81 -4.64 -0.84
C LYS A 427 11.41 -3.97 -2.16
N MET A 428 11.11 -2.66 -2.15
CA MET A 428 11.19 -1.84 -3.36
C MET A 428 12.67 -1.58 -3.64
N ALA A 429 13.35 -2.52 -4.27
CA ALA A 429 14.65 -2.28 -4.87
C ALA A 429 14.43 -1.96 -6.35
N ALA A 430 14.78 -0.74 -6.75
CA ALA A 430 15.00 -0.41 -8.16
C ALA A 430 16.14 -1.28 -8.68
N SER A 431 15.81 -2.34 -9.42
CA SER A 431 16.80 -3.13 -10.15
C SER A 431 16.97 -2.53 -11.54
N PHE A 432 18.14 -1.92 -11.78
CA PHE A 432 18.64 -1.66 -13.11
C PHE A 432 18.81 -3.00 -13.87
N GLY A 433 18.17 -3.12 -15.03
CA GLY A 433 18.67 -3.97 -16.13
C GLY A 433 18.11 -5.38 -16.32
N GLN A 434 17.08 -5.83 -15.59
CA GLN A 434 16.37 -7.08 -15.92
C GLN A 434 14.89 -6.84 -16.25
N GLN A 435 14.40 -7.49 -17.31
CA GLN A 435 13.01 -7.34 -17.76
C GLN A 435 12.01 -7.80 -16.67
N PRO A 436 11.05 -6.94 -16.27
CA PRO A 436 10.05 -7.26 -15.26
C PRO A 436 9.19 -8.45 -15.74
N THR A 437 9.08 -9.47 -14.90
CA THR A 437 8.44 -10.75 -15.24
C THR A 437 7.42 -11.13 -14.16
N LEU A 438 6.17 -11.38 -14.55
CA LEU A 438 5.18 -12.00 -13.65
C LEU A 438 5.39 -13.53 -13.65
N ILE A 439 5.69 -14.10 -12.47
CA ILE A 439 5.95 -15.54 -12.27
C ILE A 439 4.79 -16.14 -11.48
N MET A 440 4.06 -17.07 -12.09
CA MET A 440 3.09 -17.93 -11.40
C MET A 440 3.65 -19.35 -11.30
N VAL A 441 3.50 -19.95 -10.13
CA VAL A 441 4.16 -21.22 -9.77
C VAL A 441 3.11 -22.28 -9.50
N GLN A 442 3.31 -23.52 -10.00
CA GLN A 442 2.40 -24.65 -9.77
C GLN A 442 3.11 -25.75 -8.97
N PRO A 443 2.44 -26.43 -8.02
CA PRO A 443 2.92 -27.69 -7.46
C PRO A 443 2.64 -28.84 -8.45
N VAL A 444 3.61 -29.75 -8.59
CA VAL A 444 3.47 -31.02 -9.33
C VAL A 444 3.17 -32.13 -8.31
N VAL A 445 2.10 -32.87 -8.55
CA VAL A 445 1.71 -34.08 -7.81
C VAL A 445 2.71 -35.20 -8.13
N LEU A 446 3.23 -35.87 -7.10
CA LEU A 446 3.80 -37.22 -7.21
C LEU A 446 3.01 -38.14 -6.29
#